data_AF-A0A381U5Q2-F1
#
_entry.id   AF-A0A381U5Q2-F1
#
_cell.length_a   1.000
_cell.length_b   1.000
_cell.length_c   1.000
_cell.angle_alpha   90.00
_cell.angle_beta   90.00
_cell.angle_gamma   90.00
#
_symmetry.space_group_name_H-M   'P 1'
#
loop_
_entity.id
_entity.type
_entity.pdbx_description
1 polymer ?
#
loop_
_entity_poly.entity_id
_entity_poly.type
_entity_poly.pdbx_seq_one_letter_code
_entity_poly.pdbx_strand_id
1 'polypeptide(L)'
;MQWRPMEKINQNLPNGIKVYKGKNNIMPLKAWYAEVDVSLQDMSVRVVRSQDTDRKETLSEFADNLNASIVVNGGYFILDKHPTDHVGLLMSNNIIYSPAISSVLRGSTRYFLTRSALGIHDDNHIDIAWIASRNDSVYEWNTPVLNQQNIPQSSLDYSQAVPWNVRDALQAGPVLITDGEINITVDEEVFFGSEIPNIHPRTAAGYTSDGRFILMVVDGRQASSRGVYLQELAVMMDNLDCVEAINLDGGGSSGMVVNGKILNRPTGTTAQREVMSAIAVLFQE
;
A
#
# COMPACT_ATOMS: atom_id res chain seq x y z
N MET A 1 -4.09 -6.24 -19.69
CA MET A 1 -5.19 -7.06 -19.10
C MET A 1 -6.51 -6.41 -19.50
N GLN A 2 -7.60 -7.16 -19.69
CA GLN A 2 -8.91 -6.52 -19.94
C GLN A 2 -9.67 -6.36 -18.61
N TRP A 3 -9.98 -5.13 -18.24
CA TRP A 3 -10.76 -4.79 -17.05
C TRP A 3 -12.26 -4.85 -17.35
N ARG A 4 -13.04 -5.36 -16.40
CA ARG A 4 -14.51 -5.40 -16.48
C ARG A 4 -15.10 -4.92 -15.15
N PRO A 5 -16.09 -4.01 -15.18
CA PRO A 5 -16.78 -3.58 -13.97
C PRO A 5 -17.47 -4.77 -13.28
N MET A 6 -17.49 -4.74 -11.94
CA MET A 6 -18.18 -5.72 -11.13
C MET A 6 -19.62 -5.28 -10.84
N GLU A 7 -20.48 -5.27 -11.85
CA GLU A 7 -21.84 -4.70 -11.82
C GLU A 7 -22.64 -5.02 -10.54
N LYS A 8 -22.71 -6.31 -10.14
CA LYS A 8 -23.45 -6.72 -8.93
C LYS A 8 -22.90 -6.14 -7.63
N ILE A 9 -21.59 -5.92 -7.57
CA ILE A 9 -20.94 -5.29 -6.41
C ILE A 9 -21.16 -3.78 -6.48
N ASN A 10 -20.89 -3.19 -7.65
CA ASN A 10 -21.00 -1.75 -7.87
C ASN A 10 -22.42 -1.21 -7.64
N GLN A 11 -23.47 -1.99 -7.89
CA GLN A 11 -24.86 -1.60 -7.61
C GLN A 11 -25.16 -1.36 -6.11
N ASN A 12 -24.34 -1.92 -5.21
CA ASN A 12 -24.50 -1.80 -3.77
C ASN A 12 -23.40 -0.95 -3.13
N LEU A 13 -22.60 -0.26 -3.95
CA LEU A 13 -21.55 0.63 -3.46
C LEU A 13 -22.03 2.08 -3.52
N PRO A 14 -21.57 2.93 -2.58
CA PRO A 14 -21.79 4.36 -2.65
C PRO A 14 -21.34 4.97 -3.98
N ASN A 15 -21.98 6.09 -4.33
CA ASN A 15 -21.52 6.90 -5.45
C ASN A 15 -20.06 7.31 -5.22
N GLY A 16 -19.26 7.28 -6.29
CA GLY A 16 -17.82 7.57 -6.23
C GLY A 16 -16.94 6.33 -6.09
N ILE A 17 -17.47 5.16 -5.73
CA ILE A 17 -16.70 3.91 -5.66
C ILE A 17 -17.06 3.01 -6.85
N LYS A 18 -16.05 2.52 -7.57
CA LYS A 18 -16.22 1.49 -8.61
C LYS A 18 -15.17 0.40 -8.45
N VAL A 19 -15.61 -0.85 -8.58
CA VAL A 19 -14.73 -2.02 -8.52
C VAL A 19 -14.71 -2.74 -9.86
N TYR A 20 -13.51 -3.14 -10.26
CA TYR A 20 -13.22 -3.83 -11.51
C TYR A 20 -12.47 -5.12 -11.25
N LYS A 21 -12.63 -6.07 -12.17
CA LYS A 21 -11.86 -7.32 -12.19
C LYS A 21 -11.19 -7.51 -13.54
N GLY A 22 -10.00 -8.09 -13.51
CA GLY A 22 -9.20 -8.41 -14.68
C GLY A 22 -8.73 -9.87 -14.65
N LYS A 23 -8.63 -10.46 -15.84
CA LYS A 23 -8.06 -11.81 -16.02
C LYS A 23 -7.19 -11.85 -17.27
N ASN A 24 -6.04 -12.50 -17.17
CA ASN A 24 -5.23 -12.92 -18.32
C ASN A 24 -5.11 -14.44 -18.29
N ASN A 25 -5.48 -15.10 -19.39
CA ASN A 25 -5.41 -16.57 -19.52
C ASN A 25 -4.12 -17.04 -20.18
N ILE A 26 -3.50 -16.22 -21.05
CA ILE A 26 -2.25 -16.55 -21.73
C ILE A 26 -1.11 -16.54 -20.71
N MET A 27 -1.09 -15.50 -19.90
CA MET A 27 -0.25 -15.39 -18.71
C MET A 27 -1.19 -15.41 -17.51
N PRO A 28 -1.36 -16.56 -16.82
CA PRO A 28 -2.35 -16.72 -15.77
C PRO A 28 -2.22 -15.64 -14.69
N LEU A 29 -3.15 -14.70 -14.71
CA LEU A 29 -3.23 -13.58 -13.79
C LEU A 29 -4.69 -13.25 -13.49
N LYS A 30 -4.97 -12.96 -12.23
CA LYS A 30 -6.22 -12.37 -11.76
C LYS A 30 -5.90 -11.15 -10.91
N ALA A 31 -6.60 -10.07 -11.17
CA ALA A 31 -6.44 -8.83 -10.44
C ALA A 31 -7.79 -8.13 -10.27
N TRP A 32 -7.85 -7.29 -9.26
CA TRP A 32 -8.97 -6.41 -8.97
C TRP A 32 -8.41 -5.03 -8.66
N TYR A 33 -9.16 -4.00 -9.02
CA TYR A 33 -8.90 -2.68 -8.49
C TYR A 33 -10.21 -1.99 -8.11
N ALA A 34 -10.11 -1.09 -7.15
CA ALA A 34 -11.13 -0.14 -6.81
C ALA A 34 -10.66 1.26 -7.20
N GLU A 35 -11.56 2.04 -7.77
CA GLU A 35 -11.41 3.46 -8.05
C GLU A 35 -12.35 4.21 -7.10
N VAL A 36 -11.81 5.18 -6.36
CA VAL A 36 -12.52 5.92 -5.31
C VAL A 36 -12.40 7.42 -5.56
N ASP A 37 -13.54 8.09 -5.61
CA ASP A 37 -13.63 9.55 -5.60
C ASP A 37 -13.45 10.09 -4.18
N VAL A 38 -12.24 10.49 -3.83
CA VAL A 38 -11.94 11.02 -2.49
C VAL A 38 -12.39 12.47 -2.31
N SER A 39 -12.82 13.14 -3.38
CA SER A 39 -13.33 14.52 -3.33
C SER A 39 -14.76 14.64 -2.79
N LEU A 40 -15.48 13.52 -2.72
CA LEU A 40 -16.85 13.49 -2.18
C LEU A 40 -16.82 13.67 -0.66
N GLN A 41 -17.64 14.59 -0.13
CA GLN A 41 -17.67 14.95 1.29
C GLN A 41 -17.96 13.76 2.22
N ASP A 42 -18.76 12.82 1.75
CA ASP A 42 -19.20 11.63 2.49
C ASP A 42 -18.16 10.50 2.44
N MET A 43 -17.10 10.66 1.64
CA MET A 43 -16.02 9.69 1.51
C MET A 43 -14.94 9.93 2.58
N SER A 44 -14.47 8.86 3.21
CA SER A 44 -13.30 8.94 4.09
C SER A 44 -12.36 7.77 3.84
N VAL A 45 -11.09 8.08 3.57
CA VAL A 45 -10.03 7.06 3.43
C VAL A 45 -9.20 7.09 4.70
N ARG A 46 -8.95 5.94 5.33
CA ARG A 46 -8.26 5.84 6.61
C ARG A 46 -7.13 4.81 6.55
N VAL A 47 -6.00 5.12 7.18
CA VAL A 47 -5.07 4.07 7.65
C VAL A 47 -5.56 3.60 9.01
N VAL A 48 -5.77 2.30 9.14
CA VAL A 48 -6.26 1.66 10.36
C VAL A 48 -5.27 0.61 10.84
N ARG A 49 -5.31 0.31 12.14
CA ARG A 49 -4.49 -0.71 12.78
C ARG A 49 -5.37 -1.61 13.63
N SER A 50 -4.93 -2.85 13.81
CA SER A 50 -5.61 -3.80 14.69
C SER A 50 -5.60 -3.30 16.13
N GLN A 51 -6.71 -3.51 16.83
CA GLN A 51 -6.87 -3.23 18.26
C GLN A 51 -6.70 -4.49 19.13
N ASP A 52 -6.54 -5.65 18.51
CA ASP A 52 -6.34 -6.91 19.21
C ASP A 52 -5.03 -6.95 19.98
N THR A 53 -5.00 -7.79 21.02
CA THR A 53 -3.86 -7.90 21.93
C THR A 53 -2.57 -8.33 21.25
N ASP A 54 -2.66 -9.13 20.20
CA ASP A 54 -1.52 -9.57 19.39
C ASP A 54 -1.27 -8.66 18.17
N ARG A 55 -2.12 -7.63 18.03
CA ARG A 55 -2.13 -6.56 17.03
C ARG A 55 -2.30 -7.04 15.59
N LYS A 56 -3.07 -8.10 15.35
CA LYS A 56 -3.41 -8.54 13.99
C LYS A 56 -4.91 -8.82 13.89
N GLU A 57 -5.51 -8.45 12.76
CA GLU A 57 -6.89 -8.72 12.39
C GLU A 57 -6.95 -9.11 10.91
N THR A 58 -7.91 -9.94 10.52
CA THR A 58 -8.21 -10.20 9.10
C THR A 58 -8.84 -8.96 8.45
N LEU A 59 -8.74 -8.86 7.12
CA LEU A 59 -9.39 -7.75 6.39
C LEU A 59 -10.92 -7.77 6.55
N SER A 60 -11.52 -8.95 6.70
CA SER A 60 -12.94 -9.06 7.01
C SER A 60 -13.28 -8.50 8.40
N GLU A 61 -12.47 -8.78 9.42
CA GLU A 61 -12.68 -8.21 10.76
C GLU A 61 -12.53 -6.68 10.73
N PHE A 62 -11.52 -6.15 10.05
CA PHE A 62 -11.41 -4.70 9.82
C PHE A 62 -12.66 -4.13 9.11
N ALA A 63 -13.14 -4.80 8.06
CA ALA A 63 -14.30 -4.34 7.29
C ALA A 63 -15.57 -4.32 8.15
N ASP A 64 -15.79 -5.37 8.94
CA ASP A 64 -16.96 -5.50 9.81
C ASP A 64 -16.90 -4.50 10.98
N ASN A 65 -15.75 -4.37 11.63
CA ASN A 65 -15.54 -3.45 12.76
C ASN A 65 -15.73 -1.97 12.38
N LEU A 66 -15.34 -1.61 11.16
CA LEU A 66 -15.39 -0.23 10.66
C LEU A 66 -16.65 0.06 9.83
N ASN A 67 -17.46 -0.96 9.51
CA ASN A 67 -18.50 -0.88 8.49
C ASN A 67 -17.97 -0.28 7.17
N ALA A 68 -16.80 -0.75 6.72
CA ALA A 68 -16.08 -0.17 5.59
C ALA A 68 -16.63 -0.67 4.24
N SER A 69 -16.70 0.23 3.26
CA SER A 69 -17.05 -0.14 1.88
C SER A 69 -15.94 -0.95 1.21
N ILE A 70 -14.68 -0.56 1.43
CA ILE A 70 -13.50 -1.28 0.94
C ILE A 70 -12.45 -1.37 2.05
N VAL A 71 -11.80 -2.53 2.18
CA VAL A 71 -10.58 -2.70 2.97
C VAL A 71 -9.54 -3.45 2.14
N VAL A 72 -8.32 -2.92 2.07
CA VAL A 72 -7.13 -3.63 1.57
C VAL A 72 -6.06 -3.69 2.63
N ASN A 73 -5.19 -4.71 2.57
CA ASN A 73 -4.04 -4.77 3.47
C ASN A 73 -3.10 -3.57 3.29
N GLY A 74 -2.40 -3.23 4.37
CA GLY A 74 -1.53 -2.07 4.42
C GLY A 74 -0.04 -2.41 4.37
N GLY A 75 0.67 -1.91 5.38
CA GLY A 75 2.13 -1.89 5.43
C GLY A 75 2.72 -3.20 5.93
N TYR A 76 4.05 -3.27 5.86
CA TYR A 76 4.80 -4.43 6.29
C TYR A 76 4.79 -4.59 7.83
N PHE A 77 4.84 -5.83 8.31
CA PHE A 77 4.86 -6.14 9.74
C PHE A 77 5.69 -7.40 10.03
N ILE A 78 6.07 -7.60 11.30
CA ILE A 78 6.90 -8.74 11.71
C ILE A 78 5.99 -9.91 12.11
N LEU A 79 5.77 -10.84 11.17
CA LEU A 79 4.83 -11.96 11.31
C LEU A 79 5.07 -12.80 12.57
N ASP A 80 6.32 -13.14 12.87
CA ASP A 80 6.70 -14.06 13.95
C ASP A 80 6.88 -13.37 15.33
N LYS A 81 6.49 -12.10 15.45
CA LYS A 81 6.58 -11.33 16.71
C LYS A 81 5.21 -11.23 17.38
N HIS A 82 5.18 -11.40 18.71
CA HIS A 82 3.95 -11.33 19.53
C HIS A 82 4.13 -10.41 20.75
N PRO A 83 3.37 -9.30 20.87
CA PRO A 83 2.52 -8.71 19.82
C PRO A 83 3.37 -8.28 18.61
N THR A 84 2.75 -8.22 17.43
CA THR A 84 3.49 -7.83 16.22
C THR A 84 3.86 -6.34 16.22
N ASP A 85 4.84 -5.98 15.41
CA ASP A 85 5.25 -4.59 15.19
C ASP A 85 5.22 -4.27 13.70
N HIS A 86 4.94 -2.99 13.42
CA HIS A 86 4.92 -2.45 12.07
C HIS A 86 6.36 -2.20 11.60
N VAL A 87 6.63 -2.45 10.33
CA VAL A 87 7.93 -2.18 9.72
C VAL A 87 7.87 -0.81 9.05
N GLY A 88 8.15 0.24 9.84
CA GLY A 88 8.13 1.62 9.38
C GLY A 88 6.99 2.44 9.96
N LEU A 89 6.76 3.62 9.39
CA LEU A 89 5.73 4.55 9.85
C LEU A 89 4.36 3.88 9.85
N LEU A 90 3.67 3.96 10.99
CA LEU A 90 2.25 3.70 11.09
C LEU A 90 1.65 4.85 11.90
N MET A 91 0.80 5.64 11.24
CA MET A 91 0.19 6.84 11.80
C MET A 91 -1.30 6.83 11.51
N SER A 92 -2.11 7.13 12.51
CA SER A 92 -3.56 7.24 12.34
C SER A 92 -4.12 8.29 13.30
N ASN A 93 -5.04 9.14 12.83
CA ASN A 93 -5.59 10.27 13.58
C ASN A 93 -4.50 11.18 14.18
N ASN A 94 -3.48 11.54 13.40
CA ASN A 94 -2.34 12.35 13.84
C ASN A 94 -1.48 11.71 14.95
N ILE A 95 -1.67 10.42 15.25
CA ILE A 95 -0.91 9.69 16.27
C ILE A 95 0.06 8.73 15.58
N ILE A 96 1.36 8.88 15.85
CA ILE A 96 2.42 7.96 15.40
C ILE A 96 2.46 6.74 16.33
N TYR A 97 2.12 5.56 15.81
CA TYR A 97 2.21 4.28 16.51
C TYR A 97 3.54 3.56 16.28
N SER A 98 4.19 3.83 15.16
CA SER A 98 5.52 3.35 14.83
C SER A 98 6.22 4.42 13.99
N PRO A 99 7.48 4.79 14.26
CA PRO A 99 8.19 5.83 13.51
C PRO A 99 8.64 5.33 12.13
N ALA A 100 8.91 6.27 11.23
CA ALA A 100 9.47 5.96 9.91
C ALA A 100 10.89 5.42 10.03
N ILE A 101 11.23 4.43 9.20
CA ILE A 101 12.57 3.87 9.12
C ILE A 101 13.51 4.89 8.47
N SER A 102 14.60 5.22 9.15
CA SER A 102 15.66 6.11 8.65
C SER A 102 16.97 5.37 8.30
N SER A 103 17.11 4.10 8.70
CA SER A 103 18.20 3.23 8.26
C SER A 103 17.85 1.75 8.34
N VAL A 104 18.46 0.93 7.49
CA VAL A 104 18.42 -0.54 7.58
C VAL A 104 19.81 -1.14 7.51
N LEU A 105 19.95 -2.38 7.98
CA LEU A 105 21.15 -3.19 7.79
C LEU A 105 20.95 -4.16 6.61
N ARG A 106 21.98 -4.30 5.79
CA ARG A 106 22.13 -5.35 4.77
C ARG A 106 23.49 -6.01 4.98
N GLY A 107 23.47 -7.24 5.50
CA GLY A 107 24.67 -7.86 6.08
C GLY A 107 25.19 -7.02 7.25
N SER A 108 26.46 -6.65 7.22
CA SER A 108 27.10 -5.75 8.19
C SER A 108 27.04 -4.27 7.81
N THR A 109 26.48 -3.93 6.65
CA THR A 109 26.49 -2.55 6.11
C THR A 109 25.18 -1.84 6.46
N ARG A 110 25.30 -0.61 6.99
CA ARG A 110 24.17 0.28 7.27
C ARG A 110 23.89 1.16 6.06
N TYR A 111 22.63 1.23 5.67
CA TYR A 111 22.11 2.12 4.64
C TYR A 111 21.17 3.11 5.32
N PHE A 112 21.46 4.41 5.24
CA PHE A 112 20.48 5.44 5.55
C PHE A 112 19.58 5.64 4.34
N LEU A 113 18.27 5.73 4.54
CA LEU A 113 17.29 5.76 3.47
C LEU A 113 16.06 6.57 3.85
N THR A 114 15.33 6.95 2.81
CA THR A 114 13.97 7.50 2.88
C THR A 114 13.05 6.48 2.22
N ARG A 115 12.37 5.65 3.02
CA ARG A 115 11.44 4.66 2.47
C ARG A 115 10.08 5.31 2.24
N SER A 116 9.45 4.94 1.14
CA SER A 116 8.17 5.50 0.72
C SER A 116 7.02 5.17 1.67
N ALA A 117 6.08 6.10 1.77
CA ALA A 117 4.86 5.95 2.53
C ALA A 117 3.68 6.52 1.75
N LEU A 118 2.50 5.93 1.97
CA LEU A 118 1.23 6.53 1.59
C LEU A 118 0.75 7.41 2.75
N GLY A 119 0.39 8.65 2.45
CA GLY A 119 -0.19 9.62 3.37
C GLY A 119 -1.61 9.98 2.96
N ILE A 120 -2.41 10.38 3.95
CA ILE A 120 -3.77 10.86 3.74
C ILE A 120 -3.91 12.19 4.48
N HIS A 121 -4.19 13.26 3.75
CA HIS A 121 -4.46 14.58 4.32
C HIS A 121 -5.83 14.64 5.00
N ASP A 122 -6.07 15.72 5.77
CA ASP A 122 -7.35 15.90 6.48
C ASP A 122 -8.55 15.97 5.54
N ASP A 123 -8.35 16.43 4.30
CA ASP A 123 -9.35 16.52 3.23
C ASP A 123 -9.43 15.25 2.35
N ASN A 124 -8.79 14.15 2.78
CA ASN A 124 -8.69 12.87 2.09
C ASN A 124 -7.85 12.85 0.81
N HIS A 125 -7.18 13.94 0.42
CA HIS A 125 -6.18 13.84 -0.64
C HIS A 125 -5.09 12.85 -0.25
N ILE A 126 -4.70 12.04 -1.22
CA ILE A 126 -3.71 10.98 -1.06
C ILE A 126 -2.37 11.53 -1.53
N ASP A 127 -1.33 11.22 -0.77
CA ASP A 127 0.04 11.56 -1.12
C ASP A 127 0.96 10.35 -0.99
N ILE A 128 2.03 10.32 -1.79
CA ILE A 128 3.05 9.28 -1.75
C ILE A 128 4.41 9.99 -1.69
N ALA A 129 5.11 9.79 -0.59
CA ALA A 129 6.34 10.53 -0.31
C ALA A 129 7.45 9.60 0.21
N TRP A 130 8.71 9.95 -0.08
CA TRP A 130 9.86 9.33 0.58
C TRP A 130 10.12 10.02 1.91
N ILE A 131 10.01 9.26 3.00
CA ILE A 131 9.95 9.85 4.34
C ILE A 131 11.00 9.31 5.31
N ALA A 132 11.27 10.09 6.35
CA ALA A 132 11.99 9.67 7.54
C ALA A 132 11.52 10.46 8.78
N SER A 133 11.64 9.85 9.96
CA SER A 133 11.29 10.50 11.23
C SER A 133 12.50 11.19 11.83
N ARG A 134 12.30 12.40 12.36
CA ARG A 134 13.26 13.11 13.19
C ARG A 134 12.53 13.74 14.37
N ASN A 135 12.93 13.34 15.58
CA ASN A 135 12.19 13.64 16.81
C ASN A 135 10.74 13.13 16.67
N ASP A 136 9.75 13.96 17.03
CA ASP A 136 8.33 13.63 16.99
C ASP A 136 7.65 14.06 15.67
N SER A 137 8.42 14.27 14.60
CA SER A 137 7.91 14.73 13.30
C SER A 137 8.35 13.81 12.17
N VAL A 138 7.53 13.77 11.13
CA VAL A 138 7.82 13.08 9.87
C VAL A 138 8.19 14.12 8.82
N TYR A 139 9.25 13.86 8.07
CA TYR A 139 9.72 14.70 6.99
C TYR A 139 9.68 13.93 5.68
N GLU A 140 9.43 14.65 4.59
CA GLU A 140 9.47 14.14 3.22
C GLU A 140 10.62 14.74 2.41
N TRP A 141 11.03 14.01 1.38
CA TRP A 141 11.98 14.42 0.36
C TRP A 141 11.34 14.33 -1.02
N ASN A 142 11.66 15.27 -1.90
CA ASN A 142 11.22 15.26 -3.31
C ASN A 142 11.78 14.09 -4.13
N THR A 143 12.91 13.53 -3.71
CA THR A 143 13.56 12.38 -4.35
C THR A 143 14.12 11.47 -3.27
N PRO A 144 14.16 10.15 -3.49
CA PRO A 144 14.69 9.25 -2.49
C PRO A 144 16.20 9.40 -2.35
N VAL A 145 16.71 9.00 -1.20
CA VAL A 145 18.15 8.86 -0.98
C VAL A 145 18.74 7.84 -1.95
N LEU A 146 19.75 8.25 -2.73
CA LEU A 146 20.39 7.45 -3.77
C LEU A 146 21.28 6.34 -3.20
N ASN A 147 20.65 5.29 -2.68
CA ASN A 147 21.30 4.03 -2.32
C ASN A 147 21.39 3.10 -3.53
N GLN A 148 22.45 2.31 -3.58
CA GLN A 148 22.56 1.16 -4.50
C GLN A 148 23.19 -0.02 -3.76
N GLN A 149 23.08 -1.22 -4.32
CA GLN A 149 23.72 -2.39 -3.73
C GLN A 149 25.23 -2.19 -3.56
N ASN A 150 25.72 -2.28 -2.33
CA ASN A 150 27.11 -2.03 -1.92
C ASN A 150 27.58 -0.56 -1.98
N ILE A 151 26.66 0.38 -2.25
CA ILE A 151 26.94 1.82 -2.26
C ILE A 151 25.94 2.50 -1.30
N PRO A 152 26.18 2.42 0.02
CA PRO A 152 25.28 3.01 1.01
C PRO A 152 25.48 4.52 1.14
N GLN A 153 24.39 5.23 1.37
CA GLN A 153 24.45 6.59 1.91
C GLN A 153 24.67 6.54 3.43
N SER A 154 25.57 7.40 3.92
CA SER A 154 26.05 7.38 5.31
C SER A 154 25.20 8.21 6.28
N SER A 155 24.28 9.03 5.78
CA SER A 155 23.44 9.93 6.58
C SER A 155 22.25 10.45 5.76
N LEU A 156 21.24 11.00 6.44
CA LEU A 156 20.16 11.77 5.84
C LEU A 156 20.42 13.27 5.94
N ASP A 157 20.33 13.99 4.82
CA ASP A 157 20.39 15.45 4.80
C ASP A 157 18.98 16.04 4.94
N TYR A 158 18.64 16.46 6.17
CA TYR A 158 17.36 17.09 6.49
C TYR A 158 17.25 18.54 5.99
N SER A 159 18.31 19.14 5.44
CA SER A 159 18.19 20.46 4.79
C SER A 159 17.42 20.39 3.48
N GLN A 160 17.30 19.19 2.90
CA GLN A 160 16.53 18.89 1.69
C GLN A 160 15.12 18.38 2.00
N ALA A 161 14.73 18.34 3.27
CA ALA A 161 13.48 17.75 3.72
C ALA A 161 12.51 18.82 4.25
N VAL A 162 11.23 18.60 4.05
CA VAL A 162 10.16 19.46 4.60
C VAL A 162 9.24 18.64 5.51
N PRO A 163 8.57 19.25 6.50
CA PRO A 163 7.61 18.53 7.33
C PRO A 163 6.45 17.97 6.49
N TRP A 164 6.18 16.68 6.65
CA TRP A 164 5.09 16.00 5.95
C TRP A 164 3.84 15.97 6.82
N ASN A 165 2.85 16.82 6.50
CA ASN A 165 1.68 17.05 7.33
C ASN A 165 0.46 16.29 6.78
N VAL A 166 0.36 15.03 7.22
CA VAL A 166 -0.75 14.12 6.88
C VAL A 166 -1.43 13.61 8.15
N ARG A 167 -2.72 13.32 8.06
CA ARG A 167 -3.54 12.83 9.17
C ARG A 167 -3.26 11.37 9.48
N ASP A 168 -3.21 10.56 8.44
CA ASP A 168 -2.93 9.14 8.49
C ASP A 168 -1.75 8.83 7.56
N ALA A 169 -0.90 7.88 7.93
CA ALA A 169 0.22 7.47 7.09
C ALA A 169 0.64 6.03 7.31
N LEU A 170 1.15 5.41 6.25
CA LEU A 170 1.55 4.02 6.21
C LEU A 170 2.81 3.86 5.36
N GLN A 171 3.94 3.56 5.99
CA GLN A 171 5.18 3.25 5.28
C GLN A 171 5.12 1.86 4.66
N ALA A 172 5.46 1.79 3.38
CA ALA A 172 5.46 0.56 2.60
C ALA A 172 6.58 0.62 1.55
N GLY A 173 6.27 0.40 0.28
CA GLY A 173 7.20 0.57 -0.83
C GLY A 173 7.54 -0.72 -1.57
N PRO A 174 8.37 -0.64 -2.61
CA PRO A 174 8.92 0.60 -3.17
C PRO A 174 7.86 1.43 -3.90
N VAL A 175 8.20 2.67 -4.23
CA VAL A 175 7.49 3.46 -5.25
C VAL A 175 7.54 2.70 -6.59
N LEU A 176 6.45 2.84 -7.35
CA LEU A 176 6.24 2.21 -8.66
C LEU A 176 6.20 3.24 -9.78
N ILE A 177 5.57 4.39 -9.53
CA ILE A 177 5.36 5.49 -10.47
C ILE A 177 5.59 6.79 -9.71
N THR A 178 6.30 7.72 -10.34
CA THR A 178 6.48 9.11 -9.88
C THR A 178 6.35 10.06 -11.08
N ASP A 179 5.68 11.18 -10.89
CA ASP A 179 5.46 12.21 -11.93
C ASP A 179 4.85 11.64 -13.23
N GLY A 180 4.01 10.60 -13.11
CA GLY A 180 3.39 9.92 -14.25
C GLY A 180 4.33 9.01 -15.05
N GLU A 181 5.54 8.75 -14.56
CA GLU A 181 6.49 7.82 -15.18
C GLU A 181 6.78 6.62 -14.27
N ILE A 182 6.88 5.43 -14.86
CA ILE A 182 7.27 4.22 -14.12
C ILE A 182 8.70 4.39 -13.59
N ASN A 183 8.83 4.51 -12.27
CA ASN A 183 10.07 4.73 -11.56
C ASN A 183 10.13 3.83 -10.31
N ILE A 184 10.72 2.65 -10.45
CA ILE A 184 10.72 1.63 -9.39
C ILE A 184 11.98 1.75 -8.52
N THR A 185 11.82 2.28 -7.32
CA THR A 185 12.91 2.67 -6.40
C THR A 185 13.35 1.55 -5.44
N VAL A 186 13.55 0.35 -5.98
CA VAL A 186 13.99 -0.82 -5.17
C VAL A 186 15.33 -0.58 -4.50
N ASP A 187 16.27 0.06 -5.19
CA ASP A 187 17.62 0.23 -4.70
C ASP A 187 17.73 1.38 -3.70
N GLU A 188 17.10 2.51 -4.01
CA GLU A 188 17.07 3.71 -3.19
C GLU A 188 16.40 3.44 -1.83
N GLU A 189 15.32 2.64 -1.84
CA GLU A 189 14.59 2.21 -0.64
C GLU A 189 15.12 0.91 -0.01
N VAL A 190 16.25 0.40 -0.54
CA VAL A 190 17.03 -0.70 0.02
C VAL A 190 16.21 -2.00 0.10
N PHE A 191 15.35 -2.27 -0.89
CA PHE A 191 14.60 -3.53 -0.99
C PHE A 191 15.39 -4.67 -1.64
N PHE A 192 16.59 -4.41 -2.17
CA PHE A 192 17.50 -5.47 -2.63
C PHE A 192 17.86 -6.45 -1.50
N GLY A 193 18.08 -7.71 -1.89
CA GLY A 193 18.35 -8.81 -0.96
C GLY A 193 17.13 -9.27 -0.16
N SER A 194 15.93 -8.79 -0.49
CA SER A 194 14.65 -9.30 0.02
C SER A 194 13.88 -10.06 -1.07
N GLU A 195 12.76 -10.68 -0.70
CA GLU A 195 11.84 -11.31 -1.65
C GLU A 195 10.96 -10.30 -2.41
N ILE A 196 10.96 -9.02 -2.00
CA ILE A 196 10.06 -7.99 -2.57
C ILE A 196 10.25 -7.76 -4.07
N PRO A 197 11.45 -7.90 -4.68
CA PRO A 197 11.57 -7.81 -6.15
C PRO A 197 11.04 -9.01 -6.95
N ASN A 198 10.77 -10.16 -6.32
CA ASN A 198 10.38 -11.40 -7.00
C ASN A 198 8.89 -11.44 -7.42
N ILE A 199 8.43 -12.51 -8.07
CA ILE A 199 7.01 -12.68 -8.44
C ILE A 199 6.18 -13.05 -7.22
N HIS A 200 5.20 -12.21 -6.86
CA HIS A 200 4.29 -12.47 -5.73
C HIS A 200 2.86 -11.99 -6.00
N PRO A 201 1.86 -12.44 -5.20
CA PRO A 201 0.67 -11.65 -4.96
C PRO A 201 1.06 -10.25 -4.49
N ARG A 202 0.37 -9.22 -4.98
CA ARG A 202 0.70 -7.82 -4.71
C ARG A 202 -0.54 -7.04 -4.33
N THR A 203 -0.32 -6.05 -3.48
CA THR A 203 -1.26 -4.96 -3.25
C THR A 203 -0.54 -3.66 -3.60
N ALA A 204 -1.23 -2.74 -4.27
CA ALA A 204 -0.70 -1.42 -4.61
C ALA A 204 -1.76 -0.36 -4.34
N ALA A 205 -1.29 0.85 -4.12
CA ALA A 205 -2.11 2.04 -4.03
C ALA A 205 -1.50 3.14 -4.90
N GLY A 206 -2.32 4.03 -5.43
CA GLY A 206 -1.87 5.16 -6.25
C GLY A 206 -3.00 6.12 -6.50
N TYR A 207 -2.72 7.25 -7.14
CA TYR A 207 -3.75 8.22 -7.49
C TYR A 207 -3.52 8.78 -8.89
N THR A 208 -4.62 9.14 -9.56
CA THR A 208 -4.62 9.74 -10.89
C THR A 208 -4.49 11.26 -10.82
N SER A 209 -4.21 11.90 -11.95
CA SER A 209 -4.06 13.38 -12.04
C SER A 209 -5.32 14.16 -11.65
N ASP A 210 -6.51 13.56 -11.76
CA ASP A 210 -7.79 14.11 -11.30
C ASP A 210 -8.15 13.72 -9.86
N GLY A 211 -7.22 13.12 -9.12
CA GLY A 211 -7.37 12.80 -7.70
C GLY A 211 -8.18 11.53 -7.41
N ARG A 212 -8.42 10.65 -8.39
CA ARG A 212 -9.05 9.34 -8.12
C ARG A 212 -8.06 8.46 -7.38
N PHE A 213 -8.47 7.89 -6.26
CA PHE A 213 -7.65 6.95 -5.52
C PHE A 213 -7.84 5.53 -6.06
N ILE A 214 -6.74 4.87 -6.40
CA ILE A 214 -6.68 3.52 -6.97
C ILE A 214 -6.11 2.56 -5.93
N LEU A 215 -6.87 1.52 -5.60
CA LEU A 215 -6.42 0.40 -4.78
C LEU A 215 -6.43 -0.87 -5.63
N MET A 216 -5.29 -1.55 -5.76
CA MET A 216 -5.15 -2.75 -6.59
C MET A 216 -4.72 -3.96 -5.78
N VAL A 217 -5.31 -5.12 -6.06
CA VAL A 217 -4.86 -6.42 -5.57
C VAL A 217 -4.67 -7.38 -6.74
N VAL A 218 -3.51 -8.02 -6.79
CA VAL A 218 -3.15 -9.06 -7.77
C VAL A 218 -2.95 -10.37 -7.03
N ASP A 219 -3.72 -11.39 -7.40
CA ASP A 219 -3.55 -12.73 -6.85
C ASP A 219 -2.21 -13.35 -7.31
N GLY A 220 -1.66 -14.28 -6.54
CA GLY A 220 -0.43 -14.99 -6.91
C GLY A 220 -0.28 -16.33 -6.22
N ARG A 221 0.80 -17.05 -6.54
CA ARG A 221 1.13 -18.39 -5.96
C ARG A 221 0.02 -19.43 -6.16
N GLN A 222 -0.75 -19.33 -7.24
CA GLN A 222 -1.80 -20.30 -7.57
C GLN A 222 -1.83 -20.57 -9.08
N ALA A 223 -2.30 -21.76 -9.50
CA ALA A 223 -2.35 -22.12 -10.93
C ALA A 223 -3.14 -21.12 -11.79
N SER A 224 -4.16 -20.48 -11.19
CA SER A 224 -4.99 -19.49 -11.89
C SER A 224 -4.45 -18.05 -11.84
N SER A 225 -3.38 -17.80 -11.10
CA SER A 225 -2.67 -16.51 -11.01
C SER A 225 -1.27 -16.69 -10.42
N ARG A 226 -0.23 -16.45 -11.22
CA ARG A 226 1.16 -16.64 -10.76
C ARG A 226 1.64 -15.53 -9.80
N GLY A 227 1.04 -14.35 -9.87
CA GLY A 227 1.54 -13.12 -9.24
C GLY A 227 2.28 -12.26 -10.25
N VAL A 228 2.84 -11.13 -9.82
CA VAL A 228 3.51 -10.18 -10.72
C VAL A 228 4.85 -9.71 -10.15
N TYR A 229 5.77 -9.34 -11.04
CA TYR A 229 6.92 -8.51 -10.71
C TYR A 229 6.47 -7.07 -10.43
N LEU A 230 7.32 -6.28 -9.75
CA LEU A 230 7.07 -4.85 -9.52
C LEU A 230 6.89 -4.08 -10.85
N GLN A 231 7.67 -4.41 -11.89
CA GLN A 231 7.52 -3.80 -13.22
C GLN A 231 6.14 -4.05 -13.83
N GLU A 232 5.63 -5.27 -13.69
CA GLU A 232 4.32 -5.64 -14.22
C GLU A 232 3.20 -4.96 -13.43
N LEU A 233 3.38 -4.79 -12.12
CA LEU A 233 2.47 -4.04 -11.26
C LEU A 233 2.47 -2.55 -11.60
N ALA A 234 3.65 -1.94 -11.79
CA ALA A 234 3.77 -0.55 -12.20
C ALA A 234 3.08 -0.29 -13.54
N VAL A 235 3.30 -1.16 -14.54
CA VAL A 235 2.57 -1.09 -15.82
C VAL A 235 1.06 -1.21 -15.63
N MET A 236 0.57 -2.02 -14.68
CA MET A 236 -0.87 -2.10 -14.41
C MET A 236 -1.43 -0.81 -13.78
N MET A 237 -0.69 -0.15 -12.89
CA MET A 237 -1.07 1.13 -12.28
C MET A 237 -1.02 2.28 -13.30
N ASP A 238 0.00 2.29 -14.16
CA ASP A 238 0.20 3.25 -15.25
C ASP A 238 -0.96 3.17 -16.28
N ASN A 239 -1.40 1.95 -16.63
CA ASN A 239 -2.59 1.75 -17.48
C ASN A 239 -3.92 2.20 -16.83
N LEU A 240 -3.90 2.57 -15.54
CA LEU A 240 -5.02 3.19 -14.82
C LEU A 240 -4.78 4.69 -14.59
N ASP A 241 -3.87 5.29 -15.35
CA ASP A 241 -3.54 6.73 -15.33
C ASP A 241 -3.04 7.24 -13.96
N CYS A 242 -2.46 6.37 -13.14
CA CYS A 242 -1.84 6.77 -11.88
C CYS A 242 -0.62 7.64 -12.15
N VAL A 243 -0.57 8.83 -11.53
CA VAL A 243 0.60 9.72 -11.58
C VAL A 243 1.61 9.41 -10.48
N GLU A 244 1.12 8.89 -9.35
CA GLU A 244 1.93 8.33 -8.28
C GLU A 244 1.39 6.96 -7.91
N ALA A 245 2.29 6.01 -7.63
CA ALA A 245 1.90 4.69 -7.15
C ALA A 245 2.96 4.04 -6.26
N ILE A 246 2.51 3.29 -5.26
CA ILE A 246 3.35 2.61 -4.26
C ILE A 246 2.93 1.14 -4.13
N ASN A 247 3.91 0.25 -3.98
CA ASN A 247 3.68 -1.13 -3.59
C ASN A 247 3.41 -1.24 -2.07
N LEU A 248 2.43 -2.07 -1.68
CA LEU A 248 2.10 -2.36 -0.28
C LEU A 248 2.56 -3.78 0.11
N ASP A 249 2.23 -4.24 1.32
CA ASP A 249 2.53 -5.61 1.72
C ASP A 249 1.85 -6.61 0.76
N GLY A 250 2.56 -7.70 0.47
CA GLY A 250 2.21 -8.65 -0.58
C GLY A 250 1.99 -10.06 -0.06
N GLY A 251 2.09 -11.03 -0.96
CA GLY A 251 2.12 -12.44 -0.58
C GLY A 251 0.81 -12.89 0.07
N GLY A 252 0.91 -13.45 1.28
CA GLY A 252 -0.26 -13.92 2.03
C GLY A 252 -1.15 -12.80 2.56
N SER A 253 -0.63 -11.57 2.63
CA SER A 253 -1.36 -10.41 3.12
C SER A 253 -2.25 -9.79 2.05
N SER A 254 -1.98 -10.04 0.76
CA SER A 254 -2.72 -9.43 -0.35
C SER A 254 -4.20 -9.80 -0.36
N GLY A 255 -5.05 -8.82 -0.09
CA GLY A 255 -6.49 -9.00 -0.08
C GLY A 255 -7.27 -7.70 -0.25
N MET A 256 -8.48 -7.84 -0.81
CA MET A 256 -9.45 -6.75 -0.92
C MET A 256 -10.82 -7.27 -0.48
N VAL A 257 -11.37 -6.66 0.57
CA VAL A 257 -12.73 -6.87 1.04
C VAL A 257 -13.59 -5.71 0.54
N VAL A 258 -14.74 -6.01 -0.05
CA VAL A 258 -15.71 -5.02 -0.50
C VAL A 258 -17.09 -5.39 0.01
N ASN A 259 -17.74 -4.48 0.73
CA ASN A 259 -19.02 -4.72 1.42
C ASN A 259 -19.03 -6.06 2.19
N GLY A 260 -18.03 -6.25 3.06
CA GLY A 260 -17.86 -7.44 3.90
C GLY A 260 -17.44 -8.73 3.16
N LYS A 261 -17.17 -8.68 1.85
CA LYS A 261 -16.80 -9.86 1.05
C LYS A 261 -15.39 -9.76 0.47
N ILE A 262 -14.53 -10.73 0.80
CA ILE A 262 -13.23 -10.90 0.16
C ILE A 262 -13.40 -11.20 -1.34
N LEU A 263 -12.73 -10.44 -2.20
CA LEU A 263 -12.86 -10.56 -3.66
C LEU A 263 -11.89 -11.57 -4.28
N ASN A 264 -10.67 -11.62 -3.75
CA ASN A 264 -9.59 -12.46 -4.25
C ASN A 264 -9.46 -13.76 -3.44
N ARG A 265 -8.50 -14.62 -3.81
CA ARG A 265 -8.18 -15.84 -3.04
C ARG A 265 -6.76 -15.75 -2.52
N PRO A 266 -6.54 -15.24 -1.29
CA PRO A 266 -5.20 -15.07 -0.74
C PRO A 266 -4.39 -16.37 -0.81
N THR A 267 -3.31 -16.35 -1.60
CA THR A 267 -2.45 -17.52 -1.88
C THR A 267 -3.20 -18.78 -2.36
N GLY A 268 -4.36 -18.61 -3.00
CA GLY A 268 -5.21 -19.70 -3.50
C GLY A 268 -6.05 -20.42 -2.45
N THR A 269 -6.08 -19.93 -1.20
CA THR A 269 -6.89 -20.49 -0.12
C THR A 269 -8.16 -19.65 0.10
N THR A 270 -9.00 -20.06 1.06
CA THR A 270 -10.11 -19.24 1.57
C THR A 270 -9.76 -18.55 2.90
N ALA A 271 -8.58 -18.81 3.45
CA ALA A 271 -8.12 -18.22 4.70
C ALA A 271 -7.48 -16.86 4.42
N GLN A 272 -7.84 -15.87 5.24
CA GLN A 272 -7.21 -14.56 5.23
C GLN A 272 -6.08 -14.57 6.26
N ARG A 273 -4.92 -14.04 5.88
CA ARG A 273 -3.88 -13.74 6.86
C ARG A 273 -4.32 -12.54 7.69
N GLU A 274 -4.16 -12.62 9.00
CA GLU A 274 -4.31 -11.45 9.86
C GLU A 274 -3.14 -10.49 9.62
N VAL A 275 -3.46 -9.21 9.46
CA VAL A 275 -2.50 -8.13 9.19
C VAL A 275 -2.57 -7.09 10.31
N MET A 276 -1.46 -6.37 10.50
CA MET A 276 -1.40 -5.36 11.56
C MET A 276 -2.12 -4.06 11.17
N SER A 277 -2.09 -3.72 9.89
CA SER A 277 -2.62 -2.46 9.36
C SER A 277 -3.31 -2.66 8.02
N ALA A 278 -4.27 -1.78 7.73
CA ALA A 278 -5.06 -1.78 6.51
C ALA A 278 -5.37 -0.36 6.05
N ILE A 279 -5.74 -0.24 4.78
CA ILE A 279 -6.35 0.98 4.23
C ILE A 279 -7.84 0.69 4.09
N ALA A 280 -8.67 1.53 4.73
CA ALA A 280 -10.11 1.41 4.72
C ALA A 280 -10.75 2.62 4.01
N VAL A 281 -11.73 2.36 3.15
CA VAL A 281 -12.60 3.36 2.54
C VAL A 281 -13.96 3.24 3.22
N LEU A 282 -14.35 4.32 3.87
CA LEU A 282 -15.59 4.48 4.62
C LEU A 282 -16.49 5.45 3.86
N PHE A 283 -17.79 5.23 3.98
CA PHE A 283 -18.80 6.16 3.47
C PHE A 283 -19.76 6.49 4.61
N GLN A 284 -19.99 7.78 4.85
CA GLN A 284 -20.97 8.25 5.82
C GLN A 284 -22.22 8.71 5.06
N GLU A 285 -23.36 8.07 5.30
CA GLU A 285 -24.67 8.52 4.77
C GLU A 285 -25.21 9.75 5.52
#